data_AF-A0A7C8TYP7-F1
#
_entry.id   AF-A0A7C8TYP7-F1
#
_cell.length_a   1.000
_cell.length_b   1.000
_cell.length_c   1.000
_cell.angle_alpha   90.00
_cell.angle_beta   90.00
_cell.angle_gamma   90.00
#
_symmetry.space_group_name_H-M   'P 1'
#
loop_
_entity.id
_entity.type
_entity.pdbx_description
1 polymer ?
#
loop_
_entity_poly.entity_id
_entity_poly.type
_entity_poly.pdbx_seq_one_letter_code
_entity_poly.pdbx_strand_id
1 'polypeptide(L)'
;MEWIEDYDEADPGHRHISHLFGVYPGSEITSTNMTVFNAARSSVSRRLSYGSGSTGWSRAWFIAVGGRLYLPDQVHQSTVALLYNYTHFNSMLNTGPPSAFQIDGNFGGTAGIVEALLHSHETVTATSITTANMKASGTGDATGIPVIRFLPTLPHQWASNGGGFVMGLRARGGAQVDIFWTEDGNLDNATITSTTGGLLWVTLGTEKIGANDGPQISIDGIGSGTWIRLIPKKALGLVLGRLFKCN
;
A
#
# COMPACT_ATOMS: atom_id res chain seq x y z
N MET A 1 18.03 -1.45 12.38
CA MET A 1 19.39 -1.97 12.11
C MET A 1 19.25 -3.12 11.14
N GLU A 2 20.20 -3.28 10.22
CA GLU A 2 20.18 -4.37 9.23
C GLU A 2 20.87 -5.63 9.73
N TRP A 3 21.73 -5.51 10.74
CA TRP A 3 22.43 -6.61 11.40
C TRP A 3 22.03 -6.67 12.88
N ILE A 4 22.48 -7.73 13.54
CA ILE A 4 22.21 -7.97 14.97
C ILE A 4 22.82 -6.88 15.88
N GLU A 5 23.92 -6.28 15.47
CA GLU A 5 24.53 -5.11 16.11
C GLU A 5 24.52 -3.90 15.16
N ASP A 6 24.71 -2.71 15.70
CA ASP A 6 24.83 -1.45 14.94
C ASP A 6 26.23 -1.31 14.34
N TYR A 7 26.46 -2.01 13.21
CA TYR A 7 27.70 -1.90 12.45
C TYR A 7 27.66 -0.71 11.48
N ASP A 8 28.83 -0.12 11.23
CA ASP A 8 29.00 0.85 10.15
C ASP A 8 28.70 0.21 8.79
N GLU A 9 27.89 0.89 7.98
CA GLU A 9 27.56 0.45 6.63
C GLU A 9 28.75 0.64 5.69
N ALA A 10 29.27 -0.44 5.10
CA ALA A 10 30.33 -0.39 4.09
C ALA A 10 29.91 0.34 2.80
N ASP A 11 28.61 0.28 2.46
CA ASP A 11 27.99 0.96 1.34
C ASP A 11 26.62 1.51 1.79
N PRO A 12 26.55 2.74 2.30
CA PRO A 12 25.28 3.34 2.72
C PRO A 12 24.28 3.51 1.56
N GLY A 13 24.78 3.66 0.33
CA GLY A 13 23.99 3.76 -0.90
C GLY A 13 23.60 2.42 -1.51
N HIS A 14 23.80 1.32 -0.79
CA HIS A 14 23.63 -0.02 -1.36
C HIS A 14 22.23 -0.23 -1.93
N ARG A 15 22.17 -0.84 -3.12
CA ARG A 15 20.95 -1.09 -3.91
C ARG A 15 20.00 -2.12 -3.28
N HIS A 16 20.48 -2.97 -2.37
CA HIS A 16 19.61 -3.87 -1.60
C HIS A 16 19.18 -3.21 -0.29
N ILE A 17 17.93 -3.48 0.10
CA ILE A 17 17.34 -3.08 1.38
C ILE A 17 16.77 -4.31 2.09
N SER A 18 17.55 -5.39 2.16
CA SER A 18 17.11 -6.74 2.58
C SER A 18 16.48 -6.77 3.97
N HIS A 19 16.96 -5.95 4.90
CA HIS A 19 16.37 -5.78 6.23
C HIS A 19 14.95 -5.18 6.22
N LEU A 20 14.52 -4.60 5.10
CA LEU A 20 13.16 -4.10 4.88
C LEU A 20 12.24 -5.13 4.22
N PHE A 21 12.66 -6.39 4.08
CA PHE A 21 11.79 -7.49 3.64
C PHE A 21 10.47 -7.54 4.43
N GLY A 22 10.54 -7.32 5.74
CA GLY A 22 9.37 -7.31 6.62
C GLY A 22 8.38 -6.17 6.36
N VAL A 23 8.78 -5.14 5.60
CA VAL A 23 7.87 -4.09 5.11
C VAL A 23 7.20 -4.53 3.81
N TYR A 24 8.02 -5.02 2.86
CA TYR A 24 7.56 -5.56 1.58
C TYR A 24 8.61 -6.52 0.99
N PRO A 25 8.21 -7.70 0.48
CA PRO A 25 6.83 -8.18 0.32
C PRO A 25 6.20 -8.76 1.59
N GLY A 26 6.94 -8.81 2.70
CA GLY A 26 6.43 -9.21 4.01
C GLY A 26 5.37 -8.26 4.56
N SER A 27 5.02 -8.46 5.82
CA SER A 27 4.06 -7.63 6.53
C SER A 27 4.34 -7.54 8.03
N GLU A 28 5.53 -7.97 8.47
CA GLU A 28 5.97 -7.97 9.86
C GLU A 28 6.17 -6.55 10.41
N ILE A 29 6.45 -5.58 9.53
CA ILE A 29 6.64 -4.17 9.86
C ILE A 29 5.49 -3.36 9.25
N THR A 30 4.55 -2.95 10.10
CA THR A 30 3.40 -2.12 9.73
C THR A 30 3.19 -0.98 10.73
N SER A 31 2.23 -0.11 10.43
CA SER A 31 1.86 1.02 11.30
C SER A 31 1.38 0.63 12.71
N THR A 32 1.19 -0.68 12.94
CA THR A 32 0.82 -1.26 14.24
C THR A 32 1.93 -1.15 15.28
N ASN A 33 3.20 -1.15 14.84
CA ASN A 33 4.36 -0.86 15.66
C ASN A 33 5.10 0.35 15.09
N MET A 34 4.70 1.54 15.55
CA MET A 34 5.20 2.81 15.04
C MET A 34 6.72 3.00 15.25
N THR A 35 7.30 2.36 16.28
CA THR A 35 8.75 2.44 16.53
C THR A 35 9.54 1.79 15.39
N VAL A 36 9.23 0.54 15.06
CA VAL A 36 9.92 -0.18 13.97
C VAL A 36 9.51 0.38 12.60
N PHE A 37 8.25 0.79 12.44
CA PHE A 37 7.77 1.43 11.22
C PHE A 37 8.52 2.73 10.91
N ASN A 38 8.71 3.61 11.90
CA ASN A 38 9.49 4.84 11.72
C ASN A 38 10.98 4.56 11.51
N ALA A 39 11.54 3.54 12.16
CA ALA A 39 12.92 3.11 11.88
C ALA A 39 13.10 2.63 10.43
N ALA A 40 12.11 1.92 9.87
CA ALA A 40 12.11 1.54 8.46
C ALA A 40 12.03 2.77 7.53
N ARG A 41 11.20 3.76 7.86
CA ARG A 41 11.14 5.05 7.13
C ARG A 41 12.51 5.74 7.13
N SER A 42 13.16 5.85 8.29
CA SER A 42 14.51 6.42 8.40
C SER A 42 15.53 5.65 7.57
N SER A 43 15.43 4.32 7.53
CA SER A 43 16.31 3.48 6.72
C SER A 43 16.13 3.76 5.22
N VAL A 44 14.89 3.91 4.74
CA VAL A 44 14.59 4.32 3.35
C VAL A 44 15.20 5.68 3.03
N SER A 45 14.95 6.69 3.88
CA SER A 45 15.47 8.04 3.67
C SER A 45 17.00 8.07 3.62
N ARG A 46 17.67 7.34 4.53
CA ARG A 46 19.13 7.22 4.55
C ARG A 46 19.65 6.55 3.28
N ARG A 47 19.12 5.38 2.89
CA ARG A 47 19.56 4.67 1.69
C ARG A 47 19.46 5.56 0.45
N LEU A 48 18.34 6.27 0.29
CA LEU A 48 18.12 7.18 -0.83
C LEU A 48 19.04 8.41 -0.79
N SER A 49 19.32 8.98 0.38
CA SER A 49 20.25 10.14 0.49
C SER A 49 21.69 9.80 0.10
N TYR A 50 22.07 8.53 0.17
CA TYR A 50 23.37 8.02 -0.28
C TYR A 50 23.35 7.42 -1.70
N GLY A 51 22.28 7.61 -2.47
CA GLY A 51 22.22 7.21 -3.88
C GLY A 51 21.72 5.79 -4.16
N SER A 52 21.04 5.14 -3.20
CA SER A 52 20.37 3.86 -3.43
C SER A 52 19.20 3.97 -4.42
N GLY A 53 18.61 2.82 -4.77
CA GLY A 53 17.65 2.72 -5.88
C GLY A 53 18.34 2.84 -7.25
N SER A 54 19.61 2.45 -7.32
CA SER A 54 20.50 2.70 -8.46
C SER A 54 20.32 1.71 -9.63
N THR A 55 19.39 0.75 -9.51
CA THR A 55 18.99 -0.19 -10.56
C THR A 55 17.46 -0.24 -10.71
N GLY A 56 16.98 -0.82 -11.81
CA GLY A 56 15.55 -0.99 -12.10
C GLY A 56 14.77 -1.68 -10.97
N TRP A 57 15.11 -2.92 -10.64
CA TRP A 57 14.49 -3.64 -9.51
C TRP A 57 14.64 -2.93 -8.17
N SER A 58 15.78 -2.29 -7.91
CA SER A 58 16.02 -1.62 -6.63
C SER A 58 15.08 -0.45 -6.49
N ARG A 59 14.98 0.37 -7.54
CA ARG A 59 14.05 1.50 -7.60
C ARG A 59 12.59 1.03 -7.49
N ALA A 60 12.23 -0.04 -8.18
CA ALA A 60 10.91 -0.66 -8.06
C ALA A 60 10.59 -1.12 -6.62
N TRP A 61 11.56 -1.72 -5.92
CA TRP A 61 11.38 -2.13 -4.53
C TRP A 61 11.17 -0.93 -3.60
N PHE A 62 11.88 0.18 -3.82
CA PHE A 62 11.64 1.43 -3.10
C PHE A 62 10.24 2.02 -3.33
N ILE A 63 9.62 1.81 -4.49
CA ILE A 63 8.22 2.22 -4.72
C ILE A 63 7.29 1.40 -3.82
N ALA A 64 7.43 0.07 -3.82
CA ALA A 64 6.58 -0.81 -3.01
C ALA A 64 6.78 -0.61 -1.50
N VAL A 65 8.03 -0.51 -1.04
CA VAL A 65 8.36 -0.20 0.36
C VAL A 65 7.86 1.19 0.75
N GLY A 66 8.02 2.19 -0.12
CA GLY A 66 7.49 3.53 0.06
C GLY A 66 5.96 3.56 0.22
N GLY A 67 5.27 2.77 -0.62
CA GLY A 67 3.83 2.54 -0.54
C GLY A 67 3.42 2.01 0.82
N ARG A 68 4.09 0.97 1.31
CA ARG A 68 3.84 0.37 2.63
C ARG A 68 4.17 1.29 3.81
N LEU A 69 5.06 2.26 3.62
CA LEU A 69 5.53 3.18 4.67
C LEU A 69 4.86 4.56 4.66
N TYR A 70 3.84 4.77 3.84
CA TYR A 70 3.11 6.04 3.74
C TYR A 70 4.03 7.21 3.34
N LEU A 71 4.87 6.99 2.30
CA LEU A 71 5.81 7.97 1.76
C LEU A 71 5.42 8.46 0.34
N PRO A 72 4.38 9.30 0.19
CA PRO A 72 3.82 9.67 -1.12
C PRO A 72 4.84 10.35 -2.05
N ASP A 73 5.61 11.31 -1.52
CA ASP A 73 6.61 12.02 -2.33
C ASP A 73 7.72 11.09 -2.83
N GLN A 74 8.20 10.19 -1.96
CA GLN A 74 9.25 9.25 -2.31
C GLN A 74 8.74 8.20 -3.33
N VAL A 75 7.49 7.75 -3.21
CA VAL A 75 6.83 6.88 -4.18
C VAL A 75 6.74 7.55 -5.55
N HIS A 76 6.31 8.81 -5.60
CA HIS A 76 6.25 9.58 -6.85
C HIS A 76 7.65 9.73 -7.48
N GLN A 77 8.61 10.24 -6.71
CA GLN A 77 9.98 10.44 -7.18
C GLN A 77 10.62 9.14 -7.66
N SER A 78 10.36 8.03 -6.96
CA SER A 78 10.92 6.73 -7.34
C SER A 78 10.26 6.15 -8.59
N THR A 79 8.96 6.36 -8.76
CA THR A 79 8.24 6.00 -10.00
C THR A 79 8.76 6.80 -11.19
N VAL A 80 8.93 8.12 -11.03
CA VAL A 80 9.52 8.97 -12.08
C VAL A 80 10.94 8.52 -12.41
N ALA A 81 11.77 8.23 -11.40
CA ALA A 81 13.12 7.74 -11.63
C ALA A 81 13.15 6.36 -12.32
N LEU A 82 12.22 5.45 -12.01
CA LEU A 82 12.08 4.16 -12.69
C LEU A 82 11.78 4.34 -14.18
N LEU A 83 10.81 5.20 -14.49
CA LEU A 83 10.38 5.48 -15.86
C LEU A 83 11.44 6.25 -16.66
N TYR A 84 12.13 7.21 -16.03
CA TYR A 84 13.07 8.07 -16.73
C TYR A 84 14.47 7.45 -16.88
N ASN A 85 14.99 6.82 -15.81
CA ASN A 85 16.39 6.34 -15.79
C ASN A 85 16.54 4.87 -16.16
N TYR A 86 15.49 4.07 -15.96
CA TYR A 86 15.59 2.61 -16.03
C TYR A 86 14.59 2.00 -17.01
N THR A 87 14.06 2.77 -17.95
CA THR A 87 13.15 2.28 -18.98
C THR A 87 13.69 2.60 -20.36
N HIS A 88 13.75 1.59 -21.23
CA HIS A 88 14.22 1.78 -22.59
C HIS A 88 13.18 2.57 -23.40
N PHE A 89 13.60 3.70 -23.99
CA PHE A 89 12.72 4.70 -24.62
C PHE A 89 11.78 4.16 -25.72
N ASN A 90 12.18 3.10 -26.44
CA ASN A 90 11.35 2.51 -27.50
C ASN A 90 10.46 1.35 -27.02
N SER A 91 10.98 0.49 -26.16
CA SER A 91 10.34 -0.80 -25.84
C SER A 91 9.63 -0.79 -24.49
N MET A 92 9.84 0.25 -23.69
CA MET A 92 9.40 0.34 -22.29
C MET A 92 9.92 -0.79 -21.39
N LEU A 93 10.88 -1.59 -21.87
CA LEU A 93 11.51 -2.64 -21.08
C LEU A 93 12.49 -2.03 -20.09
N ASN A 94 12.53 -2.58 -18.88
CA ASN A 94 13.42 -2.12 -17.85
C ASN A 94 14.88 -2.41 -18.23
N THR A 95 15.71 -1.38 -18.09
CA THR A 95 17.10 -1.36 -18.54
C THR A 95 17.98 -0.66 -17.50
N GLY A 96 19.29 -0.84 -17.62
CA GLY A 96 20.28 -0.29 -16.70
C GLY A 96 20.93 -1.35 -15.80
N PRO A 97 21.99 -0.99 -15.06
CA PRO A 97 22.85 -1.96 -14.39
C PRO A 97 22.10 -2.99 -13.53
N PRO A 98 22.63 -4.23 -13.37
CA PRO A 98 23.90 -4.75 -13.94
C PRO A 98 23.85 -5.26 -15.39
N SER A 99 22.71 -5.27 -16.08
CA SER A 99 22.59 -5.80 -17.44
C SER A 99 21.78 -4.88 -18.36
N ALA A 100 21.81 -5.11 -19.68
CA ALA A 100 21.05 -4.28 -20.61
C ALA A 100 19.53 -4.39 -20.43
N PHE A 101 19.03 -5.55 -20.00
CA PHE A 101 17.61 -5.79 -19.75
C PHE A 101 17.43 -6.64 -18.49
N GLN A 102 16.48 -6.24 -17.66
CA GLN A 102 15.97 -7.01 -16.51
C GLN A 102 14.48 -6.77 -16.40
N ILE A 103 13.67 -7.83 -16.30
CA ILE A 103 12.20 -7.67 -16.29
C ILE A 103 11.63 -7.30 -14.91
N ASP A 104 12.43 -7.48 -13.86
CA ASP A 104 12.05 -7.21 -12.47
C ASP A 104 11.60 -5.76 -12.23
N GLY A 105 12.26 -4.77 -12.81
CA GLY A 105 11.83 -3.37 -12.71
C GLY A 105 10.46 -3.12 -13.34
N ASN A 106 10.10 -3.82 -14.43
CA ASN A 106 8.75 -3.71 -15.01
C ASN A 106 7.70 -4.26 -14.05
N PHE A 107 7.85 -5.51 -13.60
CA PHE A 107 6.87 -6.16 -12.72
C PHE A 107 6.81 -5.51 -11.34
N GLY A 108 7.97 -5.20 -10.76
CA GLY A 108 8.08 -4.53 -9.47
C GLY A 108 7.53 -3.11 -9.52
N GLY A 109 7.72 -2.38 -10.62
CA GLY A 109 7.16 -1.04 -10.82
C GLY A 109 5.63 -1.07 -10.78
N THR A 110 5.01 -1.99 -11.52
CA THR A 110 3.56 -2.20 -11.48
C THR A 110 3.07 -2.56 -10.08
N ALA A 111 3.76 -3.49 -9.39
CA ALA A 111 3.40 -3.88 -8.04
C ALA A 111 3.51 -2.71 -7.04
N GLY A 112 4.57 -1.89 -7.16
CA GLY A 112 4.76 -0.72 -6.32
C GLY A 112 3.69 0.36 -6.53
N ILE A 113 3.27 0.59 -7.78
CA ILE A 113 2.15 1.50 -8.08
C ILE A 113 0.86 0.99 -7.41
N VAL A 114 0.59 -0.32 -7.46
CA VAL A 114 -0.59 -0.90 -6.79
C VAL A 114 -0.51 -0.72 -5.28
N GLU A 115 0.65 -0.92 -4.65
CA GLU A 115 0.83 -0.71 -3.20
C GLU A 115 0.60 0.75 -2.80
N ALA A 116 0.86 1.74 -3.67
CA ALA A 116 0.50 3.13 -3.37
C ALA A 116 -1.04 3.37 -3.33
N LEU A 117 -1.81 2.57 -4.07
CA LEU A 117 -3.26 2.73 -4.26
C LEU A 117 -4.11 1.83 -3.37
N LEU A 118 -3.64 0.62 -3.04
CA LEU A 118 -4.41 -0.38 -2.31
C LEU A 118 -3.48 -1.29 -1.47
N HIS A 119 -3.71 -1.34 -0.17
CA HIS A 119 -3.14 -2.39 0.67
C HIS A 119 -4.18 -3.46 1.00
N SER A 120 -3.72 -4.71 1.09
CA SER A 120 -4.51 -5.82 1.64
C SER A 120 -3.68 -6.84 2.40
N HIS A 121 -2.63 -6.39 3.11
CA HIS A 121 -1.68 -7.27 3.80
C HIS A 121 -1.89 -7.30 5.32
N GLU A 122 -2.54 -6.27 5.88
CA GLU A 122 -2.86 -6.18 7.31
C GLU A 122 -4.10 -7.05 7.61
N THR A 123 -4.13 -7.60 8.82
CA THR A 123 -5.24 -8.40 9.33
C THR A 123 -5.63 -7.91 10.72
N VAL A 124 -6.89 -8.16 11.11
CA VAL A 124 -7.37 -7.89 12.46
C VAL A 124 -8.01 -9.13 13.07
N THR A 125 -7.77 -9.34 14.37
CA THR A 125 -8.54 -10.31 15.17
C THR A 125 -9.73 -9.56 15.75
N ALA A 126 -10.94 -9.89 15.31
CA ALA A 126 -12.16 -9.37 15.89
C ALA A 126 -13.14 -10.52 16.18
N THR A 127 -13.50 -10.69 17.45
CA THR A 127 -14.56 -11.62 17.90
C THR A 127 -15.96 -10.99 17.83
N SER A 128 -16.09 -9.72 17.40
CA SER A 128 -17.36 -8.95 17.36
C SER A 128 -17.46 -8.05 16.11
N ILE A 129 -18.71 -7.69 15.75
CA ILE A 129 -19.07 -6.64 14.76
C ILE A 129 -18.41 -5.30 15.09
N THR A 130 -18.22 -4.99 16.38
CA THR A 130 -17.97 -3.64 16.86
C THR A 130 -16.49 -3.27 16.84
N THR A 131 -16.18 -2.03 16.45
CA THR A 131 -14.81 -1.47 16.40
C THR A 131 -14.13 -1.44 17.77
N ALA A 132 -14.91 -1.48 18.85
CA ALA A 132 -14.44 -1.34 20.24
C ALA A 132 -13.38 -2.37 20.69
N ASN A 133 -13.22 -3.50 20.00
CA ASN A 133 -12.26 -4.55 20.36
C ASN A 133 -11.32 -4.96 19.21
N MET A 134 -11.16 -4.12 18.19
CA MET A 134 -10.22 -4.41 17.11
C MET A 134 -8.78 -4.32 17.58
N LYS A 135 -8.02 -5.38 17.32
CA LYS A 135 -6.57 -5.35 17.44
C LYS A 135 -5.99 -5.82 16.12
N ALA A 136 -4.93 -5.15 15.69
CA ALA A 136 -4.10 -5.68 14.62
C ALA A 136 -3.66 -7.08 15.01
N SER A 137 -3.91 -8.06 14.14
CA SER A 137 -3.38 -9.40 14.32
C SER A 137 -2.00 -9.46 13.68
N GLY A 138 -1.11 -10.21 14.31
CA GLY A 138 0.22 -10.46 13.75
C GLY A 138 0.10 -11.14 12.38
N THR A 139 1.12 -10.96 11.56
CA THR A 139 1.26 -11.67 10.29
C THR A 139 1.28 -13.18 10.48
N GLY A 140 0.53 -13.90 9.65
CA GLY A 140 0.47 -15.37 9.69
C GLY A 140 -0.62 -15.95 10.59
N ASP A 141 -1.42 -15.12 11.25
CA ASP A 141 -2.64 -15.58 11.92
C ASP A 141 -3.70 -15.98 10.88
N ALA A 142 -3.87 -17.29 10.67
CA ALA A 142 -4.86 -17.86 9.76
C ALA A 142 -6.31 -17.51 10.13
N THR A 143 -6.55 -16.97 11.33
CA THR A 143 -7.87 -16.52 11.81
C THR A 143 -8.10 -15.02 11.63
N GLY A 144 -7.08 -14.28 11.19
CA GLY A 144 -7.15 -12.84 10.97
C GLY A 144 -8.10 -12.48 9.82
N ILE A 145 -8.93 -11.45 10.04
CA ILE A 145 -9.81 -10.89 9.02
C ILE A 145 -9.00 -9.88 8.18
N PRO A 146 -8.96 -10.01 6.84
CA PRO A 146 -8.23 -9.08 5.97
C PRO A 146 -8.73 -7.64 6.06
N VAL A 147 -7.78 -6.71 6.06
CA VAL A 147 -8.01 -5.27 5.95
C VAL A 147 -7.73 -4.84 4.52
N ILE A 148 -8.66 -4.11 3.91
CA ILE A 148 -8.51 -3.41 2.64
C ILE A 148 -8.35 -1.93 2.95
N ARG A 149 -7.22 -1.34 2.56
CA ARG A 149 -6.92 0.08 2.78
C ARG A 149 -6.85 0.79 1.44
N PHE A 150 -7.73 1.76 1.27
CA PHE A 150 -7.81 2.58 0.06
C PHE A 150 -6.83 3.75 0.14
N LEU A 151 -6.14 4.02 -0.98
CA LEU A 151 -5.28 5.19 -1.17
C LEU A 151 -4.32 5.44 0.01
N PRO A 152 -3.61 4.41 0.51
CA PRO A 152 -2.72 4.56 1.67
C PRO A 152 -1.63 5.61 1.46
N THR A 153 -1.15 5.71 0.22
CA THR A 153 0.05 6.46 -0.14
C THR A 153 -0.10 7.08 -1.53
N LEU A 154 -1.30 7.54 -1.88
CA LEU A 154 -1.53 8.20 -3.16
C LEU A 154 -0.68 9.48 -3.22
N PRO A 155 0.27 9.60 -4.17
CA PRO A 155 1.01 10.84 -4.32
C PRO A 155 0.13 11.95 -4.88
N HIS A 156 0.30 13.17 -4.36
CA HIS A 156 -0.48 14.34 -4.79
C HIS A 156 -0.39 14.56 -6.30
N GLN A 157 0.79 14.36 -6.90
CA GLN A 157 1.02 14.53 -8.34
C GLN A 157 0.22 13.55 -9.21
N TRP A 158 -0.26 12.44 -8.66
CA TRP A 158 -1.11 11.48 -9.38
C TRP A 158 -2.59 11.86 -9.33
N ALA A 159 -2.98 12.73 -8.40
CA ALA A 159 -4.33 13.25 -8.27
C ALA A 159 -4.50 14.62 -8.94
N SER A 160 -3.46 15.47 -8.89
CA SER A 160 -3.55 16.90 -9.23
C SER A 160 -3.94 17.24 -10.67
N ASN A 161 -4.14 16.25 -11.54
CA ASN A 161 -4.62 16.43 -12.92
C ASN A 161 -6.08 15.98 -13.08
N GLY A 162 -6.96 16.47 -12.19
CA GLY A 162 -8.41 16.21 -12.26
C GLY A 162 -8.87 14.89 -11.61
N GLY A 163 -8.06 14.32 -10.72
CA GLY A 163 -8.36 13.05 -10.04
C GLY A 163 -7.95 11.82 -10.85
N GLY A 164 -8.53 10.67 -10.54
CA GLY A 164 -8.18 9.42 -11.22
C GLY A 164 -8.96 8.21 -10.73
N PHE A 165 -8.64 7.05 -11.32
CA PHE A 165 -9.26 5.79 -10.96
C PHE A 165 -8.35 4.58 -11.25
N VAL A 166 -8.65 3.47 -10.58
CA VAL A 166 -8.09 2.14 -10.88
C VAL A 166 -9.19 1.09 -10.72
N MET A 167 -9.22 0.10 -11.60
CA MET A 167 -10.24 -0.94 -11.61
C MET A 167 -9.62 -2.33 -11.71
N GLY A 168 -10.32 -3.32 -11.17
CA GLY A 168 -9.96 -4.73 -11.28
C GLY A 168 -8.84 -5.18 -10.34
N LEU A 169 -8.44 -4.36 -9.37
CA LEU A 169 -7.41 -4.76 -8.40
C LEU A 169 -7.90 -5.93 -7.56
N ARG A 170 -6.99 -6.80 -7.15
CA ARG A 170 -7.30 -7.96 -6.30
C ARG A 170 -6.78 -7.70 -4.89
N ALA A 171 -7.60 -8.00 -3.89
CA ALA A 171 -7.25 -7.93 -2.49
C ALA A 171 -7.27 -9.31 -1.81
N ARG A 172 -6.41 -9.51 -0.81
CA ARG A 172 -6.46 -10.68 0.07
C ARG A 172 -7.84 -10.77 0.74
N GLY A 173 -8.29 -12.00 1.03
CA GLY A 173 -9.69 -12.25 1.40
C GLY A 173 -10.65 -12.41 0.22
N GLY A 174 -10.13 -12.47 -1.00
CA GLY A 174 -10.89 -12.83 -2.19
C GLY A 174 -11.83 -11.72 -2.66
N ALA A 175 -11.32 -10.50 -2.79
CA ALA A 175 -12.07 -9.35 -3.30
C ALA A 175 -11.45 -8.78 -4.59
N GLN A 176 -12.32 -8.27 -5.47
CA GLN A 176 -11.96 -7.33 -6.53
C GLN A 176 -12.33 -5.92 -6.09
N VAL A 177 -11.49 -4.95 -6.40
CA VAL A 177 -11.60 -3.57 -5.93
C VAL A 177 -11.42 -2.59 -7.08
N ASP A 178 -12.39 -1.68 -7.18
CA ASP A 178 -12.33 -0.49 -8.02
C ASP A 178 -12.29 0.75 -7.11
N ILE A 179 -11.49 1.76 -7.48
CA ILE A 179 -11.23 2.95 -6.66
C ILE A 179 -11.23 4.18 -7.57
N PHE A 180 -11.86 5.25 -7.13
CA PHE A 180 -11.89 6.55 -7.79
C PHE A 180 -11.53 7.62 -6.78
N TRP A 181 -10.77 8.63 -7.19
CA TRP A 181 -10.33 9.72 -6.32
C TRP A 181 -10.44 11.08 -7.00
N THR A 182 -10.61 12.12 -6.19
CA THR A 182 -10.71 13.52 -6.61
C THR A 182 -9.34 14.12 -6.90
N GLU A 183 -9.32 15.34 -7.43
CA GLU A 183 -8.09 16.10 -7.72
C GLU A 183 -7.23 16.39 -6.48
N ASP A 184 -7.86 16.46 -5.30
CA ASP A 184 -7.19 16.61 -4.00
C ASP A 184 -6.59 15.29 -3.48
N GLY A 185 -6.76 14.19 -4.21
CA GLY A 185 -6.31 12.86 -3.80
C GLY A 185 -7.22 12.19 -2.75
N ASN A 186 -8.41 12.73 -2.52
CA ASN A 186 -9.41 12.13 -1.64
C ASN A 186 -10.16 11.02 -2.36
N LEU A 187 -10.52 9.95 -1.65
CA LEU A 187 -11.40 8.91 -2.18
C LEU A 187 -12.74 9.54 -2.58
N ASP A 188 -13.23 9.25 -3.79
CA ASP A 188 -14.53 9.70 -4.31
C ASP A 188 -15.56 8.56 -4.30
N ASN A 189 -15.17 7.36 -4.74
CA ASN A 189 -15.97 6.16 -4.58
C ASN A 189 -15.12 4.89 -4.74
N ALA A 190 -15.64 3.76 -4.26
CA ALA A 190 -15.00 2.47 -4.45
C ALA A 190 -16.06 1.38 -4.66
N THR A 191 -15.69 0.28 -5.31
CA THR A 191 -16.56 -0.90 -5.40
C THR A 191 -15.77 -2.12 -4.97
N ILE A 192 -16.34 -2.91 -4.06
CA ILE A 192 -15.75 -4.17 -3.62
C ILE A 192 -16.66 -5.31 -4.07
N THR A 193 -16.16 -6.13 -4.98
CA THR A 193 -16.83 -7.36 -5.40
C THR A 193 -16.15 -8.56 -4.75
N SER A 194 -16.84 -9.22 -3.82
CA SER A 194 -16.31 -10.44 -3.21
C SER A 194 -16.48 -11.64 -4.14
N THR A 195 -15.39 -12.37 -4.29
CA THR A 195 -15.32 -13.60 -5.08
C THR A 195 -15.44 -14.86 -4.24
N THR A 196 -15.10 -14.80 -2.95
CA THR A 196 -15.10 -15.94 -2.03
C THR A 196 -16.16 -15.85 -0.94
N GLY A 197 -16.75 -14.67 -0.70
CA GLY A 197 -17.44 -14.36 0.55
C GLY A 197 -16.43 -14.18 1.70
N GLY A 198 -16.93 -14.09 2.93
CA GLY A 198 -16.12 -13.89 4.14
C GLY A 198 -16.10 -12.44 4.62
N LEU A 199 -15.57 -12.22 5.82
CA LEU A 199 -15.49 -10.88 6.40
C LEU A 199 -14.32 -10.11 5.80
N LEU A 200 -14.55 -8.83 5.53
CA LEU A 200 -13.51 -7.88 5.15
C LEU A 200 -13.66 -6.63 6.01
N TRP A 201 -12.54 -6.04 6.39
CA TRP A 201 -12.49 -4.71 6.97
C TRP A 201 -11.99 -3.72 5.94
N VAL A 202 -12.58 -2.52 5.94
CA VAL A 202 -12.15 -1.43 5.07
C VAL A 202 -11.71 -0.22 5.88
N THR A 203 -10.70 0.49 5.39
CA THR A 203 -10.21 1.76 5.94
C THR A 203 -9.66 2.65 4.83
N LEU A 204 -9.45 3.92 5.13
CA LEU A 204 -8.88 4.92 4.21
C LEU A 204 -7.49 5.38 4.66
N GLY A 205 -6.62 5.70 3.70
CA GLY A 205 -5.38 6.43 3.93
C GLY A 205 -4.49 5.78 4.98
N THR A 206 -3.95 6.59 5.87
CA THR A 206 -2.97 6.17 6.90
C THR A 206 -3.62 5.86 8.26
N GLU A 207 -4.94 5.77 8.31
CA GLU A 207 -5.70 5.56 9.55
C GLU A 207 -5.22 4.34 10.32
N LYS A 208 -4.99 4.54 11.62
CA LYS A 208 -4.51 3.48 12.51
C LYS A 208 -5.62 2.44 12.70
N ILE A 209 -5.24 1.17 12.71
CA ILE A 209 -6.15 0.07 13.04
C ILE A 209 -6.77 0.31 14.43
N GLY A 210 -8.11 0.37 14.47
CA GLY A 210 -8.89 0.61 15.69
C GLY A 210 -9.10 2.09 16.06
N ALA A 211 -8.64 3.04 15.23
CA ALA A 211 -9.01 4.45 15.38
C ALA A 211 -10.51 4.65 15.13
N ASN A 212 -11.16 5.54 15.90
CA ASN A 212 -12.60 5.83 15.81
C ASN A 212 -12.87 7.29 15.41
N ASP A 213 -11.82 8.07 15.18
CA ASP A 213 -11.82 9.51 14.92
C ASP A 213 -11.47 9.86 13.45
N GLY A 214 -11.26 8.85 12.60
CA GLY A 214 -10.97 9.03 11.19
C GLY A 214 -12.22 9.25 10.31
N PRO A 215 -12.02 9.46 8.98
CA PRO A 215 -13.08 9.70 8.02
C PRO A 215 -14.17 8.62 8.11
N GLN A 216 -15.42 9.04 8.25
CA GLN A 216 -16.54 8.10 8.31
C GLN A 216 -16.81 7.55 6.91
N ILE A 217 -16.74 6.23 6.78
CA ILE A 217 -17.09 5.55 5.55
C ILE A 217 -18.55 5.08 5.71
N SER A 218 -19.34 5.25 4.67
CA SER A 218 -20.70 4.70 4.60
C SER A 218 -20.80 3.75 3.41
N ILE A 219 -21.79 2.86 3.46
CA ILE A 219 -21.96 1.80 2.45
C ILE A 219 -23.39 1.84 1.94
N ASP A 220 -23.56 1.71 0.63
CA ASP A 220 -24.84 1.30 0.07
C ASP A 220 -25.03 -0.21 0.31
N GLY A 221 -25.35 -0.55 1.57
CA GLY A 221 -25.37 -1.90 2.14
C GLY A 221 -25.49 -1.89 3.67
N ILE A 222 -24.94 -2.88 4.38
CA ILE A 222 -25.00 -2.95 5.85
C ILE A 222 -23.72 -2.36 6.46
N GLY A 223 -23.84 -1.25 7.20
CA GLY A 223 -22.79 -0.69 8.07
C GLY A 223 -22.41 0.78 7.77
N SER A 224 -21.88 1.47 8.79
CA SER A 224 -21.26 2.81 8.69
C SER A 224 -20.18 2.96 9.77
N GLY A 225 -19.08 3.67 9.49
CA GLY A 225 -17.95 3.86 10.43
C GLY A 225 -16.59 4.16 9.76
N THR A 226 -15.57 4.55 10.52
CA THR A 226 -14.16 4.68 10.04
C THR A 226 -13.57 3.33 9.60
N TRP A 227 -13.96 2.27 10.30
CA TRP A 227 -13.70 0.88 9.97
C TRP A 227 -15.03 0.21 9.74
N ILE A 228 -15.23 -0.35 8.54
CA ILE A 228 -16.50 -1.02 8.25
C ILE A 228 -16.30 -2.49 7.95
N ARG A 229 -17.16 -3.28 8.57
CA ARG A 229 -17.24 -4.71 8.33
C ARG A 229 -18.15 -4.96 7.14
N LEU A 230 -17.59 -5.46 6.06
CA LEU A 230 -18.38 -5.96 4.94
C LEU A 230 -18.67 -7.44 5.14
N ILE A 231 -19.95 -7.81 5.04
CA ILE A 231 -20.37 -9.21 4.84
C ILE A 231 -20.82 -9.36 3.38
N PRO A 232 -19.89 -9.49 2.43
CA PRO A 232 -20.26 -9.78 1.05
C PRO A 232 -20.98 -11.13 0.95
N LYS A 233 -22.13 -11.13 0.27
CA LYS A 233 -22.73 -12.37 -0.26
C LYS A 233 -21.98 -12.74 -1.55
N LYS A 234 -21.64 -14.02 -1.73
CA LYS A 234 -20.94 -14.54 -2.91
C LYS A 234 -21.65 -14.08 -4.20
N ALA A 235 -20.89 -13.58 -5.17
CA ALA A 235 -21.37 -13.17 -6.49
C ALA A 235 -22.34 -11.95 -6.54
N LEU A 236 -22.43 -11.17 -5.47
CA LEU A 236 -23.09 -9.86 -5.45
C LEU A 236 -22.04 -8.79 -5.16
N GLY A 237 -21.87 -7.82 -6.06
CA GLY A 237 -21.00 -6.67 -5.83
C GLY A 237 -21.56 -5.80 -4.70
N LEU A 238 -20.71 -5.37 -3.78
CA LEU A 238 -21.01 -4.28 -2.86
C LEU A 238 -20.51 -2.99 -3.53
N VAL A 239 -21.44 -2.14 -3.95
CA VAL A 239 -21.12 -0.80 -4.44
C VAL A 239 -20.96 0.10 -3.22
N LEU A 240 -19.77 0.66 -2.98
CA LEU A 240 -19.64 1.79 -2.04
C LEU A 240 -19.96 3.06 -2.85
N GLY A 241 -21.26 3.31 -3.07
CA GLY A 241 -21.75 4.39 -3.91
C GLY A 241 -21.98 5.70 -3.15
N ARG A 242 -21.41 6.81 -3.67
CA ARG A 242 -21.70 8.25 -3.40
C ARG A 242 -21.72 8.71 -1.93
N LEU A 243 -20.56 8.79 -1.26
CA LEU A 243 -20.58 9.03 0.19
C LEU A 243 -19.55 10.04 0.75
N PHE A 244 -18.98 10.91 -0.08
CA PHE A 244 -18.14 12.01 0.41
C PHE A 244 -18.91 13.33 0.36
N LYS A 245 -19.56 13.68 1.48
CA LYS A 245 -19.70 15.09 1.86
C LYS A 245 -18.79 15.30 3.06
N CYS A 246 -17.62 15.90 2.83
CA CYS A 246 -16.97 16.64 3.90
C CYS A 246 -17.92 17.78 4.28
N ASN A 247 -18.33 17.82 5.55
CA ASN A 247 -18.85 19.06 6.13
C ASN A 247 -17.68 19.93 6.53
#